data_AF-A0A812P3Z3-F1
#
_entry.id   AF-A0A812P3Z3-F1
#
_cell.length_a   1.000
_cell.length_b   1.000
_cell.length_c   1.000
_cell.angle_alpha   90.00
_cell.angle_beta   90.00
_cell.angle_gamma   90.00
#
_symmetry.space_group_name_H-M   'P 1'
#
loop_
_entity.id
_entity.type
_entity.pdbx_description
1 polymer ?
#
loop_
_entity_poly.entity_id
_entity_poly.type
_entity_poly.pdbx_seq_one_letter_code
_entity_poly.pdbx_strand_id
1 'polypeptide(L)'
;MQRSPGPELQRLEAALPDLGVPPERGLPSWQVRANYHETVGKLEDKLANMRYGGPTCELAELAVQGRKAARVRARLQGSSAMHFFLQLRDLMTYGSWSPFTLEKLMAQKRAKLQKAESVTDEALCSSIVGSATRTSEAWNTRAEVLEHQGSSYVQETFMCPGRDLGGLTWRVGMSGFRAFRAVESLKFTCWF
;
A
#
# COMPACT_ATOMS: atom_id res chain seq x y z
N MET A 1 19.45 -20.18 6.30
CA MET A 1 19.24 -20.72 4.94
C MET A 1 18.85 -19.56 4.04
N GLN A 2 19.74 -19.09 3.17
CA GLN A 2 19.41 -18.12 2.13
C GLN A 2 18.81 -18.91 0.96
N ARG A 3 17.58 -18.59 0.55
CA ARG A 3 17.02 -19.11 -0.71
C ARG A 3 17.74 -18.39 -1.84
N SER A 4 18.34 -19.13 -2.77
CA SER A 4 18.87 -18.53 -3.99
C SER A 4 17.72 -17.88 -4.77
N PRO A 5 17.92 -16.66 -5.30
CA PRO A 5 16.91 -15.99 -6.11
C PRO A 5 16.63 -16.82 -7.37
N GLY A 6 15.37 -16.84 -7.80
CA GLY A 6 14.95 -17.59 -8.99
C GLY A 6 15.62 -17.07 -10.28
N PRO A 7 15.67 -17.88 -11.35
CA PRO A 7 16.33 -17.51 -12.61
C PRO A 7 15.72 -16.28 -13.31
N GLU A 8 14.46 -15.94 -13.00
CA GLU A 8 13.80 -14.74 -13.51
C GLU A 8 14.32 -13.46 -12.83
N LEU A 9 14.62 -13.54 -11.53
CA LEU A 9 15.20 -12.44 -10.74
C LEU A 9 16.58 -12.06 -11.26
N GLN A 10 17.42 -13.04 -11.58
CA GLN A 10 18.76 -12.80 -12.13
C GLN A 10 18.72 -12.06 -13.48
N ARG A 11 17.69 -12.30 -14.32
CA ARG A 11 17.53 -11.57 -15.60
C ARG A 11 17.08 -10.13 -15.39
N LEU A 12 16.18 -9.91 -14.43
CA LEU A 12 15.71 -8.57 -14.08
C LEU A 12 16.83 -7.76 -13.41
N GLU A 13 17.61 -8.39 -12.54
CA GLU A 13 18.75 -7.79 -11.85
C GLU A 13 19.82 -7.28 -12.83
N ALA A 14 20.09 -8.00 -13.93
CA ALA A 14 21.01 -7.54 -14.97
C ALA A 14 20.49 -6.33 -15.78
N ALA A 15 19.16 -6.13 -15.85
CA ALA A 15 18.54 -5.03 -16.61
C ALA A 15 18.31 -3.76 -15.78
N LEU A 16 18.46 -3.84 -14.45
CA LEU A 16 18.10 -2.78 -13.51
C LEU A 16 19.16 -1.69 -13.26
N PRO A 17 20.48 -1.92 -13.38
CA PRO A 17 21.47 -0.85 -13.31
C PRO A 17 21.27 0.20 -14.41
N ASP A 18 20.78 -0.23 -15.58
CA ASP A 18 20.63 0.61 -16.77
C ASP A 18 19.36 1.47 -16.75
N LEU A 19 18.41 1.16 -15.85
CA LEU A 19 17.15 1.93 -15.76
C LEU A 19 17.32 3.27 -15.04
N GLY A 20 18.45 3.50 -14.38
CA GLY A 20 18.79 4.80 -13.77
C GLY A 20 17.71 5.36 -12.85
N VAL A 21 16.80 4.52 -12.33
CA VAL A 21 15.65 4.98 -11.55
C VAL A 21 16.19 5.38 -10.18
N PRO A 22 16.20 6.67 -9.83
CA PRO A 22 16.60 7.07 -8.49
C PRO A 22 15.67 6.37 -7.50
N PRO A 23 16.17 5.98 -6.31
CA PRO A 23 15.33 5.40 -5.28
C PRO A 23 14.11 6.31 -5.08
N GLU A 24 12.91 5.73 -5.23
CA GLU A 24 11.68 6.50 -5.05
C GLU A 24 11.62 6.99 -3.60
N ARG A 25 11.82 8.30 -3.44
CA ARG A 25 11.80 8.95 -2.13
C ARG A 25 10.49 8.65 -1.42
N GLY A 26 10.59 8.28 -0.14
CA GLY A 26 9.44 8.06 0.73
C GLY A 26 8.84 6.65 0.69
N LEU A 27 9.48 5.68 0.04
CA LEU A 27 9.17 4.27 0.27
C LEU A 27 9.72 3.81 1.63
N PRO A 28 9.03 2.90 2.35
CA PRO A 28 9.60 2.30 3.55
C PRO A 28 10.84 1.47 3.22
N SER A 29 11.69 1.26 4.24
CA SER A 29 12.91 0.44 4.09
C SER A 29 12.58 -0.93 3.50
N TRP A 30 13.54 -1.50 2.77
CA TRP A 30 13.39 -2.83 2.17
C TRP A 30 13.04 -3.89 3.23
N GLN A 31 13.60 -3.81 4.43
CA GLN A 31 13.33 -4.74 5.54
C GLN A 31 11.85 -4.74 5.95
N VAL A 32 11.26 -3.54 6.08
CA VAL A 32 9.83 -3.38 6.43
C VAL A 32 8.95 -3.96 5.32
N ARG A 33 9.34 -3.76 4.06
CA ARG A 33 8.62 -4.33 2.90
C ARG A 33 8.73 -5.86 2.87
N ALA A 34 9.93 -6.41 3.00
CA ALA A 34 10.16 -7.85 3.01
C ALA A 34 9.36 -8.54 4.13
N ASN A 35 9.37 -7.97 5.35
CA ASN A 35 8.60 -8.51 6.47
C ASN A 35 7.08 -8.41 6.24
N TYR A 36 6.62 -7.29 5.66
CA TYR A 36 5.22 -7.17 5.24
C TYR A 36 4.83 -8.25 4.21
N HIS A 37 5.65 -8.48 3.19
CA HIS A 37 5.38 -9.50 2.18
C HIS A 37 5.43 -10.92 2.77
N GLU A 38 6.38 -11.21 3.65
CA GLU A 38 6.44 -12.49 4.35
C GLU A 38 5.19 -12.74 5.20
N THR A 39 4.72 -11.73 5.94
CA THR A 39 3.50 -11.86 6.75
C THR A 39 2.24 -12.02 5.91
N VAL A 40 2.17 -11.38 4.74
CA VAL A 40 1.05 -11.55 3.80
C VAL A 40 1.12 -12.92 3.09
N GLY A 41 2.31 -13.40 2.72
CA GLY A 41 2.47 -14.75 2.15
C GLY A 41 2.05 -15.84 3.12
N LYS A 42 2.46 -15.74 4.39
CA LYS A 42 1.98 -16.65 5.46
C LYS A 42 0.47 -16.60 5.66
N LEU A 43 -0.16 -15.45 5.42
CA LEU A 43 -1.62 -15.31 5.47
C LEU A 43 -2.27 -16.01 4.27
N GLU A 44 -1.69 -15.87 3.08
CA GLU A 44 -2.14 -16.56 1.87
C GLU A 44 -2.10 -18.08 2.02
N ASP A 45 -1.01 -18.64 2.53
CA ASP A 45 -0.88 -20.08 2.81
C ASP A 45 -1.98 -20.57 3.76
N LYS A 46 -2.28 -19.78 4.81
CA LYS A 46 -3.36 -20.08 5.76
C LYS A 46 -4.74 -20.03 5.09
N LEU A 47 -4.98 -19.01 4.28
CA LEU A 47 -6.25 -18.84 3.56
C LEU A 47 -6.46 -19.97 2.54
N ALA A 48 -5.40 -20.41 1.86
CA ALA A 48 -5.45 -21.53 0.92
C ALA A 48 -5.89 -22.83 1.60
N ASN A 49 -5.39 -23.09 2.82
CA ASN A 49 -5.80 -24.25 3.61
C ASN A 49 -7.26 -24.17 4.07
N MET A 50 -7.76 -22.99 4.40
CA MET A 50 -9.16 -22.78 4.84
C MET A 50 -10.16 -22.74 3.67
N ARG A 51 -9.69 -22.53 2.44
CA ARG A 51 -10.53 -22.43 1.25
C ARG A 51 -11.35 -23.69 0.95
N TYR A 52 -10.91 -24.86 1.41
CA TYR A 52 -11.53 -26.15 1.09
C TYR A 52 -12.78 -26.49 1.91
N GLY A 53 -13.17 -25.68 2.90
CA GLY A 53 -14.30 -26.05 3.79
C GLY A 53 -15.12 -24.92 4.40
N GLY A 54 -14.85 -23.64 4.07
CA GLY A 54 -15.52 -22.50 4.70
C GLY A 54 -16.28 -21.59 3.72
N PRO A 55 -17.28 -20.82 4.21
CA PRO A 55 -17.97 -19.81 3.40
C PRO A 55 -17.01 -18.71 2.94
N THR A 56 -17.12 -18.30 1.67
CA THR A 56 -16.18 -17.39 1.02
C THR A 56 -16.10 -16.01 1.64
N CYS A 57 -17.16 -15.54 2.28
CA CYS A 57 -17.19 -14.21 2.90
C CYS A 57 -16.48 -14.15 4.26
N GLU A 58 -16.51 -15.23 5.05
CA GLU A 58 -15.70 -15.33 6.27
C GLU A 58 -14.20 -15.35 5.94
N LEU A 59 -13.83 -16.06 4.86
CA LEU A 59 -12.47 -16.03 4.32
C LEU A 59 -12.06 -14.61 3.88
N ALA A 60 -12.98 -13.86 3.27
CA ALA A 60 -12.74 -12.48 2.88
C ALA A 60 -12.51 -11.58 4.10
N GLU A 61 -13.31 -11.75 5.15
CA GLU A 61 -13.15 -11.01 6.39
C GLU A 61 -11.77 -11.27 7.03
N LEU A 62 -11.40 -12.55 7.16
CA LEU A 62 -10.13 -12.94 7.75
C LEU A 62 -8.94 -12.44 6.92
N ALA A 63 -9.05 -12.46 5.59
CA ALA A 63 -8.02 -11.91 4.70
C ALA A 63 -7.86 -10.38 4.88
N VAL A 64 -8.97 -9.65 5.01
CA VAL A 64 -8.94 -8.20 5.25
C VAL A 64 -8.36 -7.88 6.62
N GLN A 65 -8.78 -8.60 7.67
CA GLN A 65 -8.24 -8.43 9.02
C GLN A 65 -6.75 -8.75 9.08
N GLY A 66 -6.30 -9.83 8.43
CA GLY A 66 -4.90 -10.21 8.35
C GLY A 66 -4.04 -9.15 7.66
N ARG A 67 -4.51 -8.60 6.52
CA ARG A 67 -3.84 -7.48 5.85
C ARG A 67 -3.81 -6.22 6.70
N LYS A 68 -4.89 -5.89 7.40
CA LYS A 68 -4.94 -4.76 8.33
C LYS A 68 -3.88 -4.93 9.43
N ALA A 69 -3.78 -6.11 10.03
CA ALA A 69 -2.78 -6.41 11.05
C ALA A 69 -1.34 -6.32 10.48
N ALA A 70 -1.09 -6.84 9.28
CA ALA A 70 0.21 -6.74 8.62
C ALA A 70 0.62 -5.28 8.37
N ARG A 71 -0.31 -4.43 7.89
CA ARG A 71 -0.08 -2.99 7.69
C ARG A 71 0.22 -2.27 9.01
N VAL A 72 -0.50 -2.58 10.07
CA VAL A 72 -0.26 -1.99 11.40
C VAL A 72 1.12 -2.38 11.91
N ARG A 73 1.51 -3.65 11.82
CA ARG A 73 2.84 -4.13 12.22
C ARG A 73 3.96 -3.45 11.42
N ALA A 74 3.81 -3.35 10.10
CA ALA A 74 4.77 -2.65 9.24
C ALA A 74 4.92 -1.17 9.63
N ARG A 75 3.83 -0.48 9.98
CA ARG A 75 3.88 0.91 10.47
C ARG A 75 4.55 1.03 11.84
N LEU A 76 4.36 0.06 12.73
CA LEU A 76 4.98 0.03 14.06
C LEU A 76 6.48 -0.25 14.02
N GLN A 77 6.97 -0.97 13.01
CA GLN A 77 8.41 -1.20 12.79
C GLN A 77 9.17 0.05 12.36
N GLY A 78 8.46 1.05 11.84
CA GLY A 78 9.03 2.37 11.57
C GLY A 78 9.03 3.24 12.83
N SER A 79 8.40 4.42 12.72
CA SER A 79 8.26 5.37 13.81
C SER A 79 6.82 5.41 14.33
N SER A 80 6.65 5.35 15.66
CA SER A 80 5.34 5.49 16.32
C SER A 80 4.68 6.84 16.02
N ALA A 81 5.48 7.90 15.85
CA ALA A 81 4.98 9.22 15.47
C ALA A 81 4.35 9.20 14.06
N MET A 82 5.02 8.56 13.09
CA MET A 82 4.50 8.41 11.74
C MET A 82 3.20 7.59 11.72
N HIS A 83 3.11 6.56 12.56
CA HIS A 83 1.89 5.78 12.73
C HIS A 83 0.71 6.65 13.18
N PHE A 84 0.92 7.54 14.16
CA PHE A 84 -0.11 8.46 14.63
C PHE A 84 -0.55 9.46 13.55
N PHE A 85 0.39 10.06 12.82
CA PHE A 85 0.06 10.97 11.71
C PHE A 85 -0.73 10.29 10.60
N LEU A 86 -0.39 9.04 10.26
CA LEU A 86 -1.14 8.26 9.28
C LEU A 86 -2.56 7.95 9.76
N GLN A 87 -2.75 7.63 11.06
CA GLN A 87 -4.10 7.45 11.62
C GLN A 87 -4.91 8.75 11.57
N LEU A 88 -4.31 9.88 11.94
CA LEU A 88 -4.98 11.18 11.92
C LEU A 88 -5.38 11.57 10.49
N ARG A 89 -4.49 11.36 9.51
CA ARG A 89 -4.81 11.56 8.09
C ARG A 89 -5.94 10.66 7.63
N ASP A 90 -5.88 9.36 7.95
CA ASP A 90 -6.91 8.40 7.56
C ASP A 90 -8.27 8.79 8.20
N LEU A 91 -8.29 9.30 9.44
CA LEU A 91 -9.49 9.83 10.09
C LEU A 91 -10.05 11.07 9.37
N MET A 92 -9.20 12.02 8.97
CA MET A 92 -9.63 13.22 8.24
C MET A 92 -10.12 12.91 6.83
N THR A 93 -9.45 12.00 6.11
CA THR A 93 -9.79 11.67 4.72
C THR A 93 -10.98 10.73 4.61
N TYR A 94 -11.07 9.72 5.49
CA TYR A 94 -12.12 8.69 5.40
C TYR A 94 -13.22 8.86 6.46
N GLY A 95 -13.13 9.86 7.33
CA GLY A 95 -14.15 10.18 8.33
C GLY A 95 -14.40 9.08 9.36
N SER A 96 -13.53 8.07 9.45
CA SER A 96 -13.76 6.91 10.32
C SER A 96 -12.47 6.25 10.78
N TRP A 97 -12.46 5.79 12.04
CA TRP A 97 -11.34 5.08 12.68
C TRP A 97 -11.11 3.68 12.11
N SER A 98 -12.06 3.14 11.35
CA SER A 98 -12.02 1.81 10.73
C SER A 98 -12.41 1.88 9.25
N PRO A 99 -11.52 2.32 8.35
CA PRO A 99 -11.79 2.32 6.91
C PRO A 99 -11.79 0.89 6.33
N PHE A 100 -11.13 -0.07 6.99
CA PHE A 100 -10.98 -1.44 6.54
C PHE A 100 -11.98 -2.40 7.20
N THR A 101 -13.28 -2.12 7.07
CA THR A 101 -14.33 -3.10 7.39
C THR A 101 -14.77 -3.82 6.12
N LEU A 102 -15.19 -5.08 6.24
CA LEU A 102 -15.68 -5.88 5.11
C LEU A 102 -16.83 -5.16 4.40
N GLU A 103 -17.78 -4.62 5.16
CA GLU A 103 -18.94 -3.89 4.65
C GLU A 103 -18.54 -2.68 3.79
N LYS A 104 -17.54 -1.90 4.23
CA LYS A 104 -17.06 -0.75 3.44
C LYS A 104 -16.37 -1.18 2.16
N LEU A 105 -15.59 -2.27 2.20
CA LEU A 105 -14.97 -2.83 1.00
C LEU A 105 -16.01 -3.38 0.02
N MET A 106 -17.04 -4.07 0.53
CA MET A 106 -18.16 -4.53 -0.29
C MET A 106 -18.94 -3.34 -0.87
N ALA A 107 -19.25 -2.31 -0.08
CA ALA A 107 -19.93 -1.11 -0.55
C ALA A 107 -19.11 -0.38 -1.63
N GLN A 108 -17.80 -0.24 -1.44
CA GLN A 108 -16.91 0.36 -2.45
C GLN A 108 -16.82 -0.49 -3.73
N LYS A 109 -16.75 -1.82 -3.60
CA LYS A 109 -16.73 -2.73 -4.75
C LYS A 109 -18.06 -2.73 -5.50
N ARG A 110 -19.18 -2.75 -4.78
CA ARG A 110 -20.53 -2.59 -5.33
C ARG A 110 -20.66 -1.24 -6.05
N ALA A 111 -20.22 -0.13 -5.45
CA ALA A 111 -20.26 1.18 -6.11
C ALA A 111 -19.41 1.22 -7.40
N LYS A 112 -18.29 0.50 -7.44
CA LYS A 112 -17.46 0.37 -8.67
C LYS A 112 -18.10 -0.55 -9.72
N LEU A 113 -18.80 -1.58 -9.28
CA LEU A 113 -19.43 -2.61 -10.12
C LEU A 113 -20.89 -2.31 -10.47
N GLN A 114 -21.53 -1.30 -9.89
CA GLN A 114 -22.86 -0.82 -10.29
C GLN A 114 -22.91 -0.40 -11.77
N LYS A 115 -21.76 -0.16 -12.39
CA LYS A 115 -21.61 0.09 -13.83
C LYS A 115 -21.55 -1.19 -14.67
N ALA A 116 -21.38 -2.36 -14.06
CA ALA A 116 -21.09 -3.63 -14.69
C ALA A 116 -21.91 -4.75 -14.03
N GLU A 117 -23.22 -4.79 -14.34
CA GLU A 117 -24.16 -5.90 -14.05
C GLU A 117 -24.30 -6.34 -12.57
N SER A 118 -25.37 -7.06 -12.24
CA SER A 118 -25.66 -7.51 -10.86
C SER A 118 -24.67 -8.59 -10.43
N VAL A 119 -23.58 -8.20 -9.76
CA VAL A 119 -22.59 -9.12 -9.18
C VAL A 119 -23.12 -9.72 -7.88
N THR A 120 -23.06 -11.04 -7.75
CA THR A 120 -23.44 -11.78 -6.53
C THR A 120 -22.47 -11.52 -5.37
N ASP A 121 -22.93 -11.70 -4.14
CA ASP A 121 -22.13 -11.42 -2.95
C ASP A 121 -20.93 -12.39 -2.81
N GLU A 122 -21.09 -13.62 -3.27
CA GLU A 122 -20.02 -14.63 -3.32
C GLU A 122 -18.91 -14.21 -4.32
N ALA A 123 -19.29 -13.65 -5.46
CA ALA A 123 -18.35 -13.12 -6.44
C ALA A 123 -17.60 -11.90 -5.88
N LEU A 124 -18.28 -11.03 -5.12
CA LEU A 124 -17.63 -9.93 -4.42
C LEU A 124 -16.62 -10.43 -3.39
N CYS A 125 -17.02 -11.37 -2.52
CA CYS A 125 -16.16 -11.93 -1.48
C CYS A 125 -14.93 -12.63 -2.08
N SER A 126 -15.11 -13.45 -3.13
CA SER A 126 -14.00 -14.10 -3.84
C SER A 126 -13.06 -13.09 -4.51
N SER A 127 -13.58 -11.98 -5.07
CA SER A 127 -12.76 -10.90 -5.62
C SER A 127 -11.96 -10.17 -4.54
N ILE A 128 -12.53 -10.02 -3.34
CA ILE A 128 -11.84 -9.42 -2.19
C ILE A 128 -10.71 -10.33 -1.74
N VAL A 129 -10.97 -11.64 -1.56
CA VAL A 129 -9.94 -12.63 -1.22
C VAL A 129 -8.83 -12.62 -2.27
N GLY A 130 -9.16 -12.69 -3.56
CA GLY A 130 -8.16 -12.67 -4.63
C GLY A 130 -7.35 -11.37 -4.66
N SER A 131 -7.97 -10.23 -4.37
CA SER A 131 -7.23 -8.96 -4.24
C SER A 131 -6.39 -8.88 -2.96
N ALA A 132 -6.79 -9.62 -1.92
CA ALA A 132 -6.09 -9.72 -0.65
C ALA A 132 -4.84 -10.63 -0.74
N THR A 133 -4.90 -11.68 -1.57
CA THR A 133 -3.80 -12.63 -1.75
C THR A 133 -2.86 -12.24 -2.89
N ARG A 134 -3.31 -11.46 -3.88
CA ARG A 134 -2.40 -10.87 -4.88
C ARG A 134 -1.47 -9.83 -4.22
N THR A 135 -0.41 -10.28 -3.58
CA THR A 135 0.87 -9.60 -3.59
C THR A 135 1.49 -9.94 -4.93
N SER A 136 1.49 -9.01 -5.89
CA SER A 136 2.05 -9.36 -7.19
C SER A 136 3.51 -9.74 -7.02
N GLU A 137 3.90 -10.88 -7.59
CA GLU A 137 5.27 -11.37 -7.67
C GLU A 137 6.24 -10.26 -8.11
N ALA A 138 5.79 -9.41 -9.03
CA ALA A 138 6.46 -8.18 -9.46
C ALA A 138 6.86 -7.20 -8.34
N TRP A 139 6.12 -7.14 -7.21
CA TRP A 139 6.49 -6.30 -6.06
C TRP A 139 7.60 -6.94 -5.23
N ASN A 140 7.60 -8.27 -5.10
CA ASN A 140 8.68 -8.99 -4.43
C ASN A 140 9.96 -8.83 -5.25
N THR A 141 9.89 -9.03 -6.57
CA THR A 141 11.03 -8.84 -7.47
C THR A 141 11.60 -7.43 -7.42
N ARG A 142 10.73 -6.40 -7.41
CA ARG A 142 11.18 -5.00 -7.27
C ARG A 142 11.77 -4.69 -5.89
N ALA A 143 11.27 -5.34 -4.83
CA ALA A 143 11.79 -5.14 -3.48
C ALA A 143 13.20 -5.72 -3.33
N GLU A 144 13.44 -6.93 -3.86
CA GLU A 144 14.74 -7.60 -3.87
C GLU A 144 15.79 -6.79 -4.66
N VAL A 145 15.39 -6.22 -5.80
CA VAL A 145 16.28 -5.37 -6.60
C VAL A 145 16.71 -4.10 -5.86
N LEU A 146 15.80 -3.48 -5.11
CA LEU A 146 16.11 -2.30 -4.30
C LEU A 146 16.99 -2.62 -3.08
N GLU A 147 17.01 -3.87 -2.62
CA GLU A 147 17.93 -4.36 -1.57
C GLU A 147 19.38 -4.30 -2.04
N HIS A 148 19.64 -4.71 -3.29
CA HIS A 148 20.98 -4.68 -3.90
C HIS A 148 21.54 -3.26 -4.08
N GLN A 149 20.68 -2.24 -4.13
CA GLN A 149 21.09 -0.84 -4.33
C GLN A 149 21.44 -0.09 -3.04
N GLY A 150 21.32 -0.72 -1.86
CA GLY A 150 21.84 -0.16 -0.61
C GLY A 150 21.15 1.13 -0.13
N SER A 151 19.95 1.45 -0.63
CA SER A 151 19.18 2.62 -0.20
C SER A 151 18.78 2.48 1.29
N SER A 152 19.54 3.13 2.17
CA SER A 152 19.29 3.13 3.61
C SER A 152 18.33 4.27 3.99
N TYR A 153 17.21 3.89 4.61
CA TYR A 153 16.06 4.75 4.97
C TYR A 153 16.41 5.94 5.90
N VAL A 154 17.55 5.87 6.61
CA VAL A 154 17.91 6.83 7.64
C VAL A 154 18.37 8.17 7.05
N GLN A 155 18.99 8.17 5.86
CA GLN A 155 19.45 9.42 5.23
C GLN A 155 18.28 10.27 4.70
N GLU A 156 17.18 9.67 4.22
CA GLU A 156 16.07 10.44 3.62
C GLU A 156 15.16 11.12 4.64
N THR A 157 15.07 10.59 5.87
CA THR A 157 14.13 11.13 6.87
C THR A 157 14.72 12.33 7.63
N PHE A 158 16.04 12.37 7.82
CA PHE A 158 16.72 13.47 8.51
C PHE A 158 17.30 14.53 7.56
N MET A 159 17.63 14.18 6.30
CA MET A 159 17.98 15.15 5.26
C MET A 159 16.75 15.57 4.43
N CYS A 160 15.75 16.14 5.10
CA CYS A 160 15.15 17.36 4.56
C CYS A 160 15.92 18.53 5.16
N PRO A 161 17.14 18.88 4.68
CA PRO A 161 17.63 20.23 4.95
C PRO A 161 16.56 21.16 4.41
N GLY A 162 16.24 22.17 5.22
CA GLY A 162 15.15 23.10 4.97
C GLY A 162 15.07 23.47 3.49
N ARG A 163 13.85 23.48 2.97
CA ARG A 163 13.54 24.29 1.80
C ARG A 163 14.30 25.59 1.97
N ASP A 164 15.22 25.86 1.05
CA ASP A 164 15.46 27.22 0.62
C ASP A 164 14.08 27.80 0.31
N LEU A 165 13.56 28.58 1.27
CA LEU A 165 12.45 29.49 1.08
C LEU A 165 12.99 30.68 0.27
N GLY A 166 13.54 30.38 -0.90
CA GLY A 166 13.90 31.36 -1.92
C GLY A 166 12.62 31.86 -2.59
N GLY A 167 11.98 32.86 -1.96
CA GLY A 167 11.19 33.88 -2.64
C GLY A 167 10.10 33.42 -3.62
N LEU A 168 9.02 32.80 -3.12
CA LEU A 168 7.71 32.98 -3.77
C LEU A 168 6.93 34.04 -3.00
N THR A 169 7.01 35.27 -3.50
CA THR A 169 6.10 36.35 -3.16
C THR A 169 4.68 35.95 -3.58
N TRP A 170 3.89 35.48 -2.61
CA TRP A 170 2.45 35.31 -2.79
C TRP A 170 1.83 36.70 -2.90
N ARG A 171 1.56 37.14 -4.14
CA ARG A 171 0.67 38.27 -4.41
C ARG A 171 -0.73 37.86 -3.98
N VAL A 172 -1.18 38.40 -2.85
CA VAL A 172 -2.57 38.28 -2.38
C VAL A 172 -3.46 39.09 -3.32
N GLY A 173 -3.98 38.42 -4.35
CA GLY A 173 -5.10 38.91 -5.15
C GLY A 173 -6.40 38.49 -4.48
N MET A 174 -6.93 39.33 -3.59
CA MET A 174 -8.31 39.19 -3.09
C MET A 174 -9.27 39.53 -4.24
N SER A 175 -9.84 38.52 -4.88
CA SER A 175 -11.09 38.65 -5.65
C SER A 175 -11.71 37.27 -5.85
N GLY A 176 -12.90 37.08 -5.29
CA GLY A 176 -13.83 36.05 -5.75
C GLY A 176 -13.73 34.72 -5.01
N PHE A 177 -14.37 34.66 -3.85
CA PHE A 177 -14.93 33.44 -3.28
C PHE A 177 -15.78 32.70 -4.35
N ARG A 178 -15.19 31.70 -5.03
CA ARG A 178 -15.93 30.54 -5.54
C ARG A 178 -15.39 29.31 -4.84
N ALA A 179 -16.22 28.81 -3.95
CA ALA A 179 -15.94 27.71 -3.05
C ALA A 179 -15.60 26.42 -3.79
N PHE A 180 -14.57 25.74 -3.30
CA PHE A 180 -14.50 24.29 -3.11
C PHE A 180 -15.00 23.41 -4.26
N ARG A 181 -14.18 23.27 -5.30
CA ARG A 181 -14.14 22.03 -6.10
C ARG A 181 -12.79 21.86 -6.79
N ALA A 182 -11.76 21.59 -6.00
CA ALA A 182 -10.44 21.20 -6.51
C ALA A 182 -9.71 20.33 -5.46
N VAL A 183 -10.33 19.23 -5.05
CA VAL A 183 -9.64 18.12 -4.37
C VAL A 183 -9.90 16.86 -5.19
N GLU A 184 -9.46 16.87 -6.45
CA GLU A 184 -9.62 15.72 -7.33
C GLU A 184 -8.51 15.67 -8.38
N SER A 185 -7.24 15.84 -7.96
CA SER A 185 -6.08 15.47 -8.80
C SER A 185 -4.74 15.38 -8.08
N LEU A 186 -4.73 15.10 -6.78
CA LEU A 186 -3.57 14.42 -6.20
C LEU A 186 -3.81 12.93 -6.37
N LYS A 187 -3.31 12.39 -7.49
CA LYS A 187 -3.04 10.97 -7.63
C LYS A 187 -2.07 10.58 -6.51
N PHE A 188 -2.61 10.23 -5.35
CA PHE A 188 -1.92 9.47 -4.31
C PHE A 188 -1.75 8.03 -4.83
N THR A 189 -0.92 7.85 -5.85
CA THR A 189 -0.54 6.53 -6.39
C THR A 189 0.70 5.93 -5.72
N CYS A 190 1.32 6.66 -4.79
CA CYS A 190 2.31 6.10 -3.88
C CYS A 190 1.74 6.20 -2.46
N TRP A 191 2.01 5.18 -1.63
CA TRP A 191 1.65 5.01 -0.21
C TRP A 191 0.49 4.03 0.08
N PHE A 192 0.85 2.73 0.08
CA PHE A 192 0.25 1.55 0.76
C PHE A 192 -1.28 1.37 0.85
#